data_AF-A0A2I8AE96-F1
#
_entry.id   AF-A0A2I8AE96-F1
#
_cell.length_a   1.000
_cell.length_b   1.000
_cell.length_c   1.000
_cell.angle_alpha   90.00
_cell.angle_beta   90.00
_cell.angle_gamma   90.00
#
_symmetry.space_group_name_H-M   'P 1'
#
loop_
_entity.id
_entity.type
_entity.pdbx_description
1 polymer ?
#
loop_
_entity_poly.entity_id
_entity_poly.type
_entity_poly.pdbx_seq_one_letter_code
_entity_poly.pdbx_strand_id
1 'polypeptide(L)'
;MPKRIIAELNEEQEAMIAIYRDKWRKVAISTETIDYEKVVAIIKAAYVVSDYPEPEILFYSNPLLAIQEIIAIDNFRNYLGRKIHIKFLKRVLEHIQHGINQQLDYQFHIRLRNQIQFPKFPYYPTASNPQNSYFPHSVRESIQ
;
A
#
# COMPACT_ATOMS: atom_id res chain seq x y z
N MET A 1 -10.00 -17.98 -33.09
CA MET A 1 -11.20 -17.42 -32.44
C MET A 1 -11.29 -15.94 -32.77
N PRO A 2 -12.45 -15.40 -33.19
CA PRO A 2 -12.58 -13.97 -33.49
C PRO A 2 -12.52 -13.15 -32.19
N LYS A 3 -11.72 -12.08 -32.19
CA LYS A 3 -11.64 -11.10 -31.09
C LYS A 3 -12.95 -10.32 -31.04
N ARG A 4 -13.73 -10.45 -29.96
CA ARG A 4 -14.85 -9.54 -29.67
C ARG A 4 -14.27 -8.30 -29.00
N ILE A 5 -14.30 -7.18 -29.71
CA ILE A 5 -13.87 -5.87 -29.19
C ILE A 5 -15.16 -5.09 -28.94
N ILE A 6 -15.39 -4.67 -27.69
CA ILE A 6 -16.48 -3.76 -27.35
C ILE A 6 -15.95 -2.35 -27.62
N ALA A 7 -16.51 -1.67 -28.62
CA ALA A 7 -16.07 -0.33 -29.03
C ALA A 7 -16.78 0.77 -28.23
N GLU A 8 -18.05 0.57 -27.88
CA GLU A 8 -18.89 1.50 -27.14
C GLU A 8 -19.74 0.73 -26.12
N LEU A 9 -19.99 1.34 -24.97
CA LEU A 9 -20.87 0.79 -23.94
C LEU A 9 -22.31 1.16 -24.28
N ASN A 10 -23.26 0.23 -24.15
CA ASN A 10 -24.67 0.59 -24.24
C ASN A 10 -25.14 1.30 -22.94
N GLU A 11 -26.29 1.97 -23.00
CA GLU A 11 -26.85 2.69 -21.85
C GLU A 11 -27.04 1.80 -20.61
N GLU A 12 -27.40 0.53 -20.81
CA GLU A 12 -27.57 -0.45 -19.72
C GLU A 12 -26.23 -0.80 -19.05
N GLN A 13 -25.16 -0.96 -19.83
CA GLN A 13 -23.80 -1.23 -19.37
C GLN A 13 -23.23 -0.03 -18.64
N GLU A 14 -23.49 1.18 -19.13
CA GLU A 14 -23.06 2.43 -18.47
C GLU A 14 -23.78 2.63 -17.13
N ALA A 15 -25.09 2.36 -17.08
CA ALA A 15 -25.85 2.33 -15.83
C ALA A 15 -25.31 1.27 -14.84
N MET A 16 -24.90 0.10 -15.33
CA MET A 16 -24.29 -0.95 -14.50
C MET A 16 -22.94 -0.53 -13.90
N ILE A 17 -22.14 0.31 -14.57
CA ILE A 17 -20.85 0.77 -14.04
C ILE A 17 -21.04 1.51 -12.71
N ALA A 18 -22.04 2.40 -12.63
CA ALA A 18 -22.32 3.14 -11.39
C ALA A 18 -22.69 2.19 -10.24
N ILE A 19 -23.53 1.18 -10.52
CA ILE A 19 -23.96 0.18 -9.53
C ILE A 19 -22.76 -0.63 -9.03
N TYR A 20 -21.90 -1.11 -9.93
CA TYR A 20 -20.71 -1.86 -9.54
C TYR A 20 -19.69 -1.01 -8.79
N ARG A 21 -19.49 0.24 -9.21
CA ARG A 21 -18.62 1.18 -8.51
C ARG A 21 -19.05 1.35 -7.07
N ASP A 22 -20.34 1.56 -6.84
CA ASP A 22 -20.87 1.77 -5.49
C ASP A 22 -20.83 0.47 -4.67
N LYS A 23 -21.05 -0.69 -5.30
CA LYS A 23 -20.83 -2.01 -4.67
C LYS A 23 -19.39 -2.18 -4.19
N TRP A 24 -18.41 -1.96 -5.06
CA TRP A 24 -17.00 -2.12 -4.72
C TRP A 24 -16.50 -1.05 -3.75
N ARG A 25 -17.03 0.18 -3.82
CA ARG A 25 -16.74 1.24 -2.84
C ARG A 25 -17.15 0.82 -1.43
N LYS A 26 -18.33 0.22 -1.26
CA LYS A 26 -18.79 -0.27 0.05
C LYS A 26 -17.85 -1.34 0.61
N VAL A 27 -17.36 -2.25 -0.24
CA VAL A 27 -16.40 -3.27 0.15
C VAL A 27 -15.04 -2.66 0.52
N ALA A 28 -14.55 -1.70 -0.27
CA ALA A 28 -13.24 -1.09 -0.07
C ALA A 28 -13.14 -0.24 1.21
N ILE A 29 -14.25 0.33 1.68
CA ILE A 29 -14.31 1.15 2.89
C ILE A 29 -14.77 0.32 4.10
N SER A 30 -15.14 -0.95 3.91
CA SER A 30 -15.53 -1.82 5.01
C SER A 30 -14.36 -2.00 5.99
N THR A 31 -14.61 -1.67 7.25
CA THR A 31 -13.70 -1.94 8.38
C THR A 31 -14.12 -3.18 9.16
N GLU A 32 -15.05 -3.98 8.62
CA GLU A 32 -15.47 -5.24 9.23
C GLU A 32 -14.26 -6.15 9.41
N THR A 33 -14.22 -6.86 10.54
CA THR A 33 -13.14 -7.79 10.82
C THR A 33 -13.15 -8.92 9.82
N ILE A 34 -11.99 -9.24 9.26
CA ILE A 34 -11.83 -10.33 8.30
C ILE A 34 -12.08 -11.65 9.03
N ASP A 35 -13.06 -12.41 8.55
CA ASP A 35 -13.26 -13.80 8.94
C ASP A 35 -12.19 -14.67 8.27
N TYR A 36 -11.12 -14.97 9.02
CA TYR A 36 -9.97 -15.72 8.52
C TYR A 36 -10.36 -17.12 8.04
N GLU A 37 -11.28 -17.81 8.73
CA GLU A 37 -11.69 -19.17 8.36
C GLU A 37 -12.39 -19.16 6.99
N LYS A 38 -13.31 -18.21 6.81
CA LYS A 38 -14.01 -18.05 5.54
C LYS A 38 -13.06 -17.68 4.39
N VAL A 39 -12.12 -16.77 4.62
CA VAL A 39 -11.13 -16.37 3.59
C VAL A 39 -10.24 -17.55 3.21
N VAL A 40 -9.74 -18.29 4.20
CA VAL A 40 -8.91 -19.47 3.97
C VAL A 40 -9.65 -20.52 3.14
N ALA A 41 -10.91 -20.81 3.49
CA ALA A 41 -11.73 -21.77 2.75
C ALA A 41 -11.92 -21.36 1.27
N ILE A 42 -12.19 -20.07 1.03
CA ILE A 42 -12.38 -19.54 -0.34
C ILE A 42 -11.08 -19.63 -1.14
N ILE A 43 -9.95 -19.23 -0.57
CA ILE A 43 -8.66 -19.27 -1.26
C ILE A 43 -8.29 -20.71 -1.61
N LYS A 44 -8.42 -21.65 -0.66
CA LYS A 44 -8.14 -23.07 -0.91
C LYS A 44 -9.03 -23.64 -2.01
N ALA A 45 -10.33 -23.37 -1.97
CA ALA A 45 -11.26 -23.81 -3.01
C ALA A 45 -10.87 -23.28 -4.41
N ALA A 46 -10.45 -22.01 -4.51
CA ALA A 46 -10.00 -21.43 -5.78
C ALA A 46 -8.73 -22.10 -6.32
N TYR A 47 -7.77 -22.44 -5.45
CA TYR A 47 -6.54 -23.15 -5.84
C TYR A 47 -6.83 -24.59 -6.30
N VAL A 48 -7.73 -25.29 -5.60
CA VAL A 48 -8.20 -26.64 -5.99
C VAL A 48 -8.83 -26.62 -7.40
N VAL A 49 -9.70 -25.66 -7.69
CA VAL A 49 -10.31 -25.50 -9.02
C VAL A 49 -9.27 -25.18 -10.10
N SER A 50 -8.17 -24.54 -9.71
CA SER A 50 -7.10 -24.12 -10.62
C SER A 50 -5.99 -25.16 -10.80
N ASP A 51 -6.12 -26.35 -10.20
CA ASP A 51 -5.13 -27.45 -10.22
C ASP A 51 -3.74 -27.04 -9.70
N TYR A 52 -3.71 -26.08 -8.76
CA TYR A 52 -2.50 -25.68 -8.04
C TYR A 52 -2.44 -26.34 -6.66
N PRO A 53 -1.23 -26.58 -6.13
CA PRO A 53 -1.07 -27.06 -4.76
C PRO A 53 -1.67 -26.05 -3.77
N GLU A 54 -2.19 -26.60 -2.68
CA GLU A 54 -2.79 -25.80 -1.61
C GLU A 54 -1.76 -24.80 -1.04
N PRO A 55 -2.09 -23.49 -1.02
CA PRO A 55 -1.14 -22.48 -0.59
C PRO A 55 -1.09 -22.37 0.94
N GLU A 56 0.08 -22.00 1.45
CA GLU A 56 0.22 -21.49 2.81
C GLU A 56 -0.32 -20.04 2.85
N ILE A 57 -1.22 -19.75 3.80
CA ILE A 57 -1.86 -18.43 3.93
C ILE A 57 -1.48 -17.85 5.28
N LEU A 58 -0.77 -16.72 5.26
CA LEU A 58 -0.27 -16.04 6.45
C LEU A 58 -0.98 -14.69 6.63
N PHE A 59 -1.52 -14.44 7.82
CA PHE A 59 -2.17 -13.18 8.17
C PHE A 59 -1.31 -12.39 9.15
N TYR A 60 -1.16 -11.09 8.89
CA TYR A 60 -0.37 -10.19 9.72
C TYR A 60 -1.20 -8.96 10.08
N SER A 61 -1.02 -8.46 11.30
CA SER A 61 -1.73 -7.28 11.80
C SER A 61 -1.24 -5.98 11.18
N ASN A 62 0.01 -5.94 10.68
CA ASN A 62 0.54 -4.82 9.94
C ASN A 62 1.57 -5.25 8.87
N PRO A 63 1.82 -4.40 7.85
CA PRO A 63 2.77 -4.72 6.79
C PRO A 63 4.22 -4.89 7.24
N LEU A 64 4.64 -4.20 8.31
CA LEU A 64 6.02 -4.25 8.79
C LEU A 64 6.34 -5.62 9.39
N LEU A 65 5.44 -6.17 10.21
CA LEU A 65 5.55 -7.52 10.77
C LEU A 65 5.60 -8.56 9.66
N ALA A 66 4.75 -8.42 8.63
CA ALA A 66 4.80 -9.30 7.47
C ALA A 66 6.18 -9.30 6.80
N ILE A 67 6.79 -8.12 6.62
CA ILE A 67 8.12 -8.00 6.03
C ILE A 67 9.18 -8.65 6.93
N GLN A 68 9.13 -8.40 8.24
CA GLN A 68 10.10 -8.94 9.20
C GLN A 68 10.07 -10.48 9.22
N GLU A 69 8.87 -11.07 9.35
CA GLU A 69 8.68 -12.51 9.37
C GLU A 69 9.11 -13.16 8.05
N ILE A 70 8.72 -12.58 6.90
CA ILE A 70 9.11 -13.09 5.58
C ILE A 70 10.62 -13.06 5.37
N ILE A 71 11.31 -11.98 5.80
CA ILE A 71 12.77 -11.86 5.65
C ILE A 71 13.50 -12.83 6.60
N ALA A 72 12.89 -13.18 7.74
CA ALA A 72 13.46 -14.12 8.71
C ALA A 72 13.41 -15.58 8.23
N ILE A 73 12.60 -15.90 7.21
CA ILE A 73 12.56 -17.26 6.63
C ILE A 73 13.91 -17.61 5.99
N ASP A 74 14.46 -18.75 6.37
CA ASP A 74 15.66 -19.30 5.75
C ASP A 74 15.47 -19.44 4.24
N ASN A 75 16.33 -18.79 3.46
CA ASN A 75 16.27 -18.77 2.01
C ASN A 75 14.93 -18.24 1.45
N PHE A 76 14.38 -17.17 2.06
CA PHE A 76 13.12 -16.53 1.64
C PHE A 76 13.00 -16.24 0.13
N ARG A 77 14.13 -16.06 -0.58
CA ARG A 77 14.17 -15.86 -2.03
C ARG A 77 13.62 -17.06 -2.81
N ASN A 78 13.89 -18.27 -2.32
CA ASN A 78 13.35 -19.50 -2.88
C ASN A 78 11.91 -19.74 -2.41
N TYR A 79 11.60 -19.41 -1.15
CA TYR A 79 10.23 -19.48 -0.61
C TYR A 79 9.22 -18.67 -1.44
N LEU A 80 9.55 -17.41 -1.77
CA LEU A 80 8.67 -16.57 -2.60
C LEU A 80 8.77 -16.91 -4.11
N GLY A 81 9.80 -17.63 -4.53
CA GLY A 81 10.07 -17.90 -5.95
C GLY A 81 10.72 -16.74 -6.71
N ARG A 82 11.43 -17.08 -7.80
CA ARG A 82 12.37 -16.17 -8.49
C ARG A 82 11.77 -14.84 -8.98
N LYS A 83 10.48 -14.79 -9.32
CA LYS A 83 9.83 -13.57 -9.84
C LYS A 83 9.20 -12.70 -8.76
N ILE A 84 8.76 -13.29 -7.65
CA ILE A 84 8.06 -12.56 -6.58
C ILE A 84 9.09 -11.95 -5.63
N HIS A 85 10.16 -12.65 -5.26
CA HIS A 85 11.17 -12.09 -4.35
C HIS A 85 11.83 -10.83 -4.92
N ILE A 86 12.10 -10.76 -6.24
CA ILE A 86 12.68 -9.55 -6.87
C ILE A 86 11.71 -8.37 -6.77
N LYS A 87 10.43 -8.58 -7.10
CA LYS A 87 9.41 -7.53 -7.03
C LYS A 87 9.15 -7.09 -5.59
N PHE A 88 9.13 -8.05 -4.67
CA PHE A 88 8.97 -7.80 -3.24
C PHE A 88 10.14 -6.96 -2.71
N LEU A 89 11.39 -7.40 -2.93
CA LEU A 89 12.58 -6.67 -2.51
C LEU A 89 12.62 -5.26 -3.08
N LYS A 90 12.35 -5.11 -4.38
CA LYS A 90 12.31 -3.79 -5.03
C LYS A 90 11.31 -2.87 -4.34
N ARG A 91 10.08 -3.33 -4.10
CA ARG A 91 9.03 -2.53 -3.45
C ARG A 91 9.38 -2.17 -2.01
N VAL A 92 9.91 -3.13 -1.24
CA VAL A 92 10.32 -2.91 0.15
C VAL A 92 11.44 -1.89 0.22
N LEU A 93 12.46 -2.01 -0.63
CA LEU A 93 13.57 -1.06 -0.70
C LEU A 93 13.11 0.34 -1.10
N GLU A 94 12.29 0.45 -2.15
CA GLU A 94 11.72 1.73 -2.60
C GLU A 94 10.91 2.40 -1.48
N HIS A 95 10.09 1.62 -0.76
CA HIS A 95 9.26 2.14 0.33
C HIS A 95 10.10 2.63 1.52
N ILE A 96 11.09 1.84 1.95
CA ILE A 96 11.99 2.22 3.05
C ILE A 96 12.82 3.44 2.66
N GLN A 97 13.39 3.44 1.45
CA GLN A 97 14.18 4.56 0.95
C GLN A 97 13.34 5.84 0.88
N HIS A 98 12.10 5.75 0.41
CA HIS A 98 11.18 6.88 0.40
C HIS A 98 10.89 7.39 1.81
N GLY A 99 10.59 6.50 2.76
CA GLY A 99 10.34 6.86 4.16
C GLY A 99 11.53 7.54 4.83
N ILE A 100 12.75 7.01 4.62
CA ILE A 100 13.99 7.62 5.13
C ILE A 100 14.19 9.01 4.52
N ASN A 101 14.05 9.16 3.20
CA ASN A 101 14.20 10.45 2.54
C ASN A 101 13.20 11.49 3.07
N GLN A 102 11.95 11.10 3.29
CA GLN A 102 10.93 11.98 3.89
C GLN A 102 11.32 12.41 5.32
N GLN A 103 11.79 11.47 6.15
CA GLN A 103 12.21 11.77 7.53
C GLN A 103 13.42 12.71 7.55
N LEU A 104 14.40 12.46 6.67
CA LEU A 104 15.58 13.31 6.54
C LEU A 104 15.21 14.71 6.06
N ASP A 105 14.33 14.84 5.06
CA ASP A 105 13.88 16.15 4.56
C ASP A 105 13.16 16.95 5.66
N TYR A 106 12.27 16.30 6.42
CA TYR A 106 11.59 16.94 7.54
C TYR A 106 12.55 17.38 8.65
N GLN A 107 13.41 16.48 9.14
CA GLN A 107 14.27 16.74 10.30
C GLN A 107 15.46 17.64 9.97
N PHE A 108 16.06 17.51 8.78
CA PHE A 108 17.24 18.29 8.41
C PHE A 108 16.85 19.51 7.60
N HIS A 109 16.05 19.34 6.54
CA HIS A 109 15.84 20.46 5.63
C HIS A 109 14.84 21.47 6.18
N ILE A 110 13.69 21.03 6.71
CA ILE A 110 12.67 21.97 7.17
C ILE A 110 13.06 22.53 8.54
N ARG A 111 13.38 21.65 9.50
CA ARG A 111 13.63 22.06 10.88
C ARG A 111 14.91 22.89 11.06
N LEU A 112 16.05 22.46 10.52
CA LEU A 112 17.30 23.21 10.68
C LEU A 112 17.28 24.51 9.87
N ARG A 113 16.70 24.51 8.67
CA ARG A 113 16.56 25.74 7.87
C ARG A 113 15.74 26.79 8.60
N ASN A 114 14.64 26.41 9.24
CA ASN A 114 13.85 27.33 10.06
C ASN A 114 14.65 27.88 11.24
N GLN A 115 15.49 27.07 11.88
CA GLN A 115 16.37 27.52 12.96
C GLN A 115 17.45 28.50 12.46
N ILE A 116 17.99 28.30 11.26
CA ILE A 116 19.02 29.16 10.67
C ILE A 116 18.43 30.47 10.13
N GLN A 117 17.28 30.41 9.44
CA GLN A 117 16.63 31.59 8.83
C GLN A 117 15.95 32.49 9.87
N PHE A 118 15.47 31.92 10.98
CA PHE A 118 14.86 32.66 12.09
C PHE A 118 15.63 32.44 13.40
N PRO A 119 16.86 32.98 13.53
CA PRO A 119 17.74 32.68 14.66
C PRO A 119 17.38 33.40 15.96
N LYS A 120 16.40 34.32 15.95
CA LYS A 120 15.92 35.03 17.14
C LYS A 120 14.49 34.62 17.46
N PHE A 121 14.30 34.25 18.73
CA PHE A 121 13.04 33.85 19.33
C PHE A 121 11.93 34.92 19.15
N PRO A 122 10.65 34.52 18.94
CA PRO A 122 10.15 33.14 18.90
C PRO A 122 10.41 32.47 17.55
N TYR A 123 10.91 31.24 17.60
CA TYR A 123 10.94 30.35 16.43
C TYR A 123 9.49 30.05 16.04
N TYR A 124 9.08 30.37 14.82
CA TYR A 124 7.72 30.06 14.38
C TYR A 124 7.52 28.54 14.35
N PRO A 125 6.46 28.00 14.98
CA PRO A 125 6.09 26.60 14.85
C PRO A 125 5.84 26.26 13.38
N THR A 126 6.36 25.13 12.90
CA THR A 126 6.09 24.60 11.54
C THR A 126 4.60 24.38 11.27
N ALA A 127 3.76 24.32 12.32
CA ALA A 127 2.31 24.20 12.23
C ALA A 127 1.59 25.49 11.82
N SER A 128 2.13 26.68 12.12
CA SER A 128 1.45 27.95 11.83
C SER A 128 1.84 28.58 10.49
N ASN A 129 2.98 28.17 9.93
CA ASN A 129 3.46 28.61 8.62
C ASN A 129 4.08 27.42 7.85
N PRO A 130 3.27 26.53 7.25
CA PRO A 130 3.78 25.40 6.48
C PRO A 130 4.50 25.91 5.23
N GLN A 131 5.79 25.60 5.10
CA GLN A 131 6.50 25.79 3.84
C GLN A 131 6.32 24.57 2.94
N ASN A 132 6.10 24.80 1.65
CA ASN A 132 6.05 23.74 0.65
C ASN A 132 7.43 23.08 0.53
N SER A 133 7.52 21.78 0.84
CA SER A 133 8.70 21.00 0.45
C SER A 133 8.82 20.97 -1.07
N TYR A 134 10.05 21.06 -1.58
CA TYR A 134 10.36 20.88 -3.00
C TYR A 134 10.16 19.42 -3.44
N PHE A 135 9.95 18.50 -2.50
CA PHE A 135 9.58 17.11 -2.76
C PHE A 135 8.11 16.92 -2.37
N PRO A 136 7.25 16.41 -3.26
CA PRO A 136 5.82 16.33 -3.02
C PRO A 136 5.52 15.46 -1.79
N HIS A 137 4.91 16.06 -0.76
CA HIS A 137 4.40 15.35 0.40
C HIS A 137 3.30 14.37 -0.06
N SER A 138 3.59 13.07 -0.02
CA SER A 138 2.59 12.01 -0.19
C SER A 138 2.32 11.31 1.12
N VAL A 139 2.10 12.08 2.19
CA VAL A 139 1.49 11.55 3.41
C VAL A 139 0.47 12.57 3.88
N ARG A 140 -0.80 12.32 3.54
CA ARG A 140 -1.91 12.94 4.25
C ARG A 140 -1.83 12.46 5.69
N GLU A 141 -1.76 13.41 6.60
CA GLU A 141 -2.07 13.23 8.01
C GLU A 141 -3.43 12.52 8.11
N SER A 142 -3.40 11.26 8.54
CA SER A 142 -4.57 10.61 9.12
C SER A 142 -4.23 10.44 10.59
N ILE A 143 -4.36 11.53 11.34
CA ILE A 143 -4.47 11.48 12.80
C ILE A 143 -5.87 11.99 13.12
N GLN A 144 -6.75 11.05 13.47
CA GLN A 144 -7.79 11.24 14.47
C GLN A 144 -7.73 10.04 15.41
#